data_AF-A0A3B8WUV1-F1
#
_entry.id   AF-A0A3B8WUV1-F1
#
_cell.length_a   1.000
_cell.length_b   1.000
_cell.length_c   1.000
_cell.angle_alpha   90.00
_cell.angle_beta   90.00
_cell.angle_gamma   90.00
#
_symmetry.space_group_name_H-M   'P 1'
#
loop_
_entity.id
_entity.type
_entity.pdbx_description
1 polymer ?
#
loop_
_entity_poly.entity_id
_entity_poly.type
_entity_poly.pdbx_seq_one_letter_code
_entity_poly.pdbx_strand_id
1 'polypeptide(L)'
;MTHCVIFDFDGVVAEQGFRRALTEVSTVQGSGIAQQELARLGMRALLKSGYVVGSGSEQHFWELFCEFSGQAALLQSGPEALRR
;
A
#
# COMPACT_ATOMS: atom_id res chain seq x y z
N MET A 1 -11.03 -34.77 -14.85
CA MET A 1 -11.58 -33.86 -13.83
C MET A 1 -10.42 -33.17 -13.14
N THR A 2 -10.35 -31.85 -13.24
CA THR A 2 -9.40 -31.03 -12.48
C THR A 2 -10.21 -30.19 -11.51
N HIS A 3 -10.21 -30.56 -10.22
CA HIS A 3 -10.77 -29.73 -9.18
C HIS A 3 -9.62 -28.99 -8.51
N CYS A 4 -9.20 -27.87 -9.12
CA CYS A 4 -8.27 -26.93 -8.51
C CYS A 4 -9.00 -25.60 -8.34
N VAL A 5 -8.90 -25.02 -7.13
CA VAL A 5 -9.44 -23.69 -6.81
C VAL A 5 -8.29 -22.87 -6.25
N ILE A 6 -8.11 -21.67 -6.78
CA ILE A 6 -7.10 -20.71 -6.35
C ILE A 6 -7.84 -19.55 -5.68
N PHE A 7 -7.41 -19.21 -4.47
CA PHE A 7 -7.92 -18.05 -3.73
C PHE A 7 -6.84 -16.98 -3.68
N ASP A 8 -7.26 -15.73 -3.88
CA ASP A 8 -6.44 -14.59 -3.50
C ASP A 8 -6.33 -14.51 -1.97
N PHE A 9 -5.38 -13.74 -1.45
CA PHE A 9 -5.18 -13.60 -0.01
C PHE A 9 -5.94 -12.40 0.55
N ASP A 10 -5.60 -11.17 0.12
CA ASP A 10 -6.12 -9.92 0.69
C ASP A 10 -7.57 -9.65 0.24
N GLY A 11 -8.50 -9.61 1.19
CA GLY A 11 -9.93 -9.43 0.92
C GLY A 11 -10.67 -10.71 0.50
N VAL A 12 -10.00 -11.88 0.52
CA VAL A 12 -10.62 -13.19 0.24
C VAL A 12 -10.39 -14.16 1.39
N VAL A 13 -9.14 -14.54 1.64
CA VAL A 13 -8.78 -15.39 2.80
C VAL A 13 -8.61 -14.54 4.05
N ALA A 14 -8.04 -13.34 3.90
CA ALA A 14 -7.87 -12.34 4.95
C ALA A 14 -8.78 -11.13 4.71
N GLU A 15 -9.03 -10.33 5.74
CA GLU A 15 -9.68 -9.03 5.58
C GLU A 15 -8.82 -8.11 4.71
N GLN A 16 -9.46 -7.22 3.94
CA GLN A 16 -8.76 -6.30 3.04
C GLN A 16 -7.95 -5.26 3.82
N GLY A 17 -6.63 -5.44 3.93
CA GLY A 17 -5.76 -4.56 4.69
C GLY A 17 -5.18 -3.42 3.86
N PHE A 18 -4.70 -3.71 2.64
CA PHE A 18 -3.88 -2.75 1.88
C PHE A 18 -4.64 -1.46 1.51
N ARG A 19 -5.83 -1.61 0.91
CA ARG A 19 -6.66 -0.46 0.50
C ARG A 19 -7.19 0.32 1.70
N ARG A 20 -7.46 -0.36 2.81
CA ARG A 20 -7.86 0.27 4.08
C ARG A 20 -6.71 1.12 4.64
N ALA A 21 -5.50 0.57 4.72
CA ALA A 21 -4.32 1.30 5.18
C ALA A 21 -4.05 2.57 4.36
N LEU A 22 -4.12 2.48 3.02
CA LEU A 22 -3.96 3.67 2.15
C LEU A 22 -5.06 4.72 2.36
N THR A 23 -6.26 4.30 2.73
CA THR A 23 -7.35 5.21 3.07
C THR A 23 -7.06 5.93 4.38
N GLU A 24 -6.59 5.21 5.40
CA GLU A 24 -6.27 5.77 6.70
C GLU A 24 -5.17 6.84 6.59
N VAL A 25 -4.15 6.59 5.74
CA VAL A 25 -3.13 7.59 5.38
C VAL A 25 -3.76 8.90 4.88
N SER A 26 -4.75 8.84 4.00
CA SER A 26 -5.43 10.03 3.47
C SER A 26 -6.15 10.85 4.55
N THR A 27 -6.65 10.17 5.58
CA THR A 27 -7.42 10.80 6.67
C THR A 27 -6.53 11.37 7.79
N VAL A 28 -5.38 10.74 8.05
CA VAL A 28 -4.51 11.11 9.19
C VAL A 28 -3.66 12.34 8.87
N GLN A 29 -3.23 12.50 7.62
CA GLN A 29 -2.21 13.50 7.28
C GLN A 29 -2.74 14.75 6.56
N GLY A 30 -4.07 14.92 6.49
CA GLY A 30 -4.68 16.13 5.91
C GLY A 30 -4.29 16.38 4.46
N SER A 31 -3.89 15.33 3.74
CA SER A 31 -3.49 15.44 2.35
C SER A 31 -4.69 15.92 1.53
N GLY A 32 -4.56 17.03 0.81
CA GLY A 32 -5.58 17.47 -0.15
C GLY A 32 -5.78 16.52 -1.34
N ILE A 33 -5.18 15.33 -1.29
CA ILE A 33 -5.23 14.30 -2.31
C ILE A 33 -6.46 13.43 -2.05
N ALA A 34 -7.29 13.26 -3.08
CA ALA A 34 -8.43 12.38 -3.00
C ALA A 34 -8.00 10.93 -2.71
N GLN A 35 -8.76 10.24 -1.87
CA GLN A 35 -8.52 8.84 -1.46
C GLN A 35 -8.25 7.90 -2.65
N GLN A 36 -9.02 8.06 -3.74
CA GLN A 36 -8.85 7.25 -4.96
C GLN A 36 -7.48 7.47 -5.63
N GLU A 37 -6.98 8.70 -5.60
CA GLU A 37 -5.66 9.02 -6.17
C GLU A 37 -4.54 8.45 -5.30
N LEU A 38 -4.67 8.51 -3.98
CA LEU A 38 -3.74 7.85 -3.04
C LEU A 38 -3.68 6.34 -3.26
N ALA A 39 -4.82 5.69 -3.45
CA ALA A 39 -4.85 4.26 -3.78
C ALA A 39 -4.12 3.94 -5.10
N ARG A 40 -4.30 4.79 -6.12
CA ARG A 40 -3.63 4.65 -7.42
C ARG A 40 -2.12 4.83 -7.32
N LEU A 41 -1.67 5.83 -6.56
CA LEU A 41 -0.24 6.09 -6.32
C LEU A 41 0.40 4.97 -5.49
N GLY A 42 -0.32 4.44 -4.50
CA GLY A 42 0.09 3.26 -3.73
C GLY A 42 0.31 2.03 -4.60
N MET A 43 -0.64 1.72 -5.48
CA MET A 43 -0.49 0.61 -6.43
C MET A 43 0.71 0.81 -7.38
N ARG A 44 0.90 2.04 -7.86
CA ARG A 44 2.05 2.39 -8.70
C ARG A 44 3.38 2.17 -7.97
N ALA A 45 3.50 2.61 -6.72
CA ALA A 45 4.69 2.40 -5.89
C ALA A 45 4.93 0.91 -5.59
N LEU A 46 3.86 0.16 -5.31
CA LEU A 46 3.93 -1.27 -5.02
C LEU A 46 4.51 -2.07 -6.20
N LEU A 47 4.10 -1.74 -7.43
CA LEU A 47 4.63 -2.37 -8.64
C LEU A 47 6.04 -1.89 -8.98
N LYS A 48 6.31 -0.58 -8.86
CA LYS A 48 7.60 0.00 -9.23
C LYS A 48 8.74 -0.35 -8.27
N SER A 49 8.45 -0.55 -6.99
CA SER A 49 9.43 -0.99 -6.00
C SER A 49 9.95 -2.40 -6.23
N GLY A 50 9.22 -3.23 -7.00
CA GLY A 50 9.51 -4.65 -7.14
C GLY A 50 9.10 -5.49 -5.93
N TYR A 51 8.36 -4.91 -4.97
CA TYR A 51 7.98 -5.60 -3.73
C TYR A 51 7.14 -6.85 -3.99
N VAL A 52 6.11 -6.77 -4.86
CA VAL A 52 5.20 -7.90 -5.16
C VAL A 52 5.93 -9.08 -5.80
N VAL A 53 6.95 -8.81 -6.62
CA VAL A 53 7.71 -9.83 -7.34
C VAL A 53 8.96 -10.29 -6.59
N GLY A 54 9.20 -9.76 -5.39
CA GLY A 54 10.34 -10.13 -4.55
C GLY A 54 11.70 -9.59 -5.02
N SER A 55 11.72 -8.66 -5.99
CA SER A 55 12.97 -8.04 -6.49
C SER A 55 13.32 -6.74 -5.76
N GLY A 56 12.52 -6.32 -4.78
CA GLY A 56 12.72 -5.12 -3.98
C GLY A 56 12.18 -5.27 -2.56
N SER A 57 12.18 -4.18 -1.79
CA SER A 57 11.86 -4.18 -0.36
C SER A 57 10.61 -3.38 -0.02
N GLU A 58 10.02 -3.67 1.15
CA GLU A 58 8.93 -2.87 1.72
C GLU A 58 9.36 -1.41 1.91
N GLN A 59 10.60 -1.19 2.34
CA GLN A 59 11.17 0.14 2.49
C GLN A 59 11.16 0.92 1.16
N HIS A 60 11.59 0.28 0.05
CA HIS A 60 11.60 0.91 -1.26
C HIS A 60 10.16 1.23 -1.75
N PHE A 61 9.18 0.40 -1.39
CA PHE A 61 7.77 0.73 -1.60
C PHE A 61 7.38 2.03 -0.88
N TRP A 62 7.72 2.17 0.41
CA TRP A 62 7.38 3.36 1.18
C TRP A 62 8.06 4.63 0.66
N GLU A 63 9.33 4.53 0.24
CA GLU A 63 10.06 5.63 -0.40
C GLU A 63 9.36 6.11 -1.67
N LEU A 64 9.04 5.20 -2.60
CA LEU A 64 8.31 5.55 -3.84
C LEU A 64 6.90 6.05 -3.57
N PHE A 65 6.21 5.49 -2.56
CA PHE A 65 4.88 5.95 -2.20
C PHE A 65 4.91 7.40 -1.72
N CYS A 66 5.86 7.75 -0.87
CA CYS A 66 6.04 9.13 -0.40
C CYS A 66 6.46 10.07 -1.52
N GLU A 67 7.33 9.64 -2.42
CA GLU A 67 7.72 10.39 -3.62
C GLU A 67 6.50 10.70 -4.49
N PHE A 68 5.66 9.69 -4.77
CA PHE A 68 4.51 9.84 -5.67
C PHE A 68 3.34 10.60 -5.05
N SER A 69 3.15 10.50 -3.74
CA SER A 69 2.01 11.10 -3.02
C SER A 69 2.35 12.39 -2.27
N GLY A 70 3.63 12.79 -2.21
CA GLY A 70 4.08 13.92 -1.42
C GLY A 70 3.97 13.72 0.09
N GLN A 71 3.73 12.50 0.57
CA GLN A 71 3.51 12.15 1.99
C GLN A 71 4.83 11.87 2.74
N ALA A 72 5.82 12.76 2.66
CA ALA A 72 7.15 12.55 3.24
C ALA A 72 7.14 12.28 4.77
N ALA A 73 6.11 12.76 5.48
CA ALA A 73 5.95 12.54 6.91
C ALA A 73 5.67 11.07 7.29
N LEU A 74 5.26 10.22 6.34
CA LEU A 74 5.12 8.77 6.57
C LEU A 74 6.47 8.07 6.78
N LEU A 75 7.55 8.56 6.16
CA LEU A 75 8.90 8.01 6.38
C LEU A 75 9.40 8.25 7.81
N GLN A 76 8.95 9.33 8.45
CA GLN A 76 9.33 9.68 9.83
C GLN A 76 8.52 8.92 10.88
N SER A 77 7.31 8.50 10.53
CA SER A 77 6.40 7.76 11.42
C SER A 77 6.73 6.26 11.45
N GLY A 78 7.46 5.78 10.44
CA GLY A 78 7.77 4.36 10.24
C GLY A 78 6.54 3.54 9.82
N PRO A 79 6.72 2.40 9.15
CA PRO A 79 5.62 1.50 8.76
C PRO A 79 4.85 0.96 9.96
N GLU A 80 5.45 0.96 11.16
CA GLU A 80 4.80 0.53 12.40
C GLU A 80 3.63 1.42 12.82
N ALA A 81 3.63 2.71 12.46
CA ALA A 81 2.53 3.61 12.76
C ALA A 81 1.21 3.21 12.06
N LEU A 82 1.29 2.40 11.00
CA LEU A 82 0.15 1.88 10.23
C LEU A 82 -0.18 0.41 10.56
N ARG A 83 0.64 -0.27 11.37
CA ARG A 83 0.37 -1.63 11.88
C ARG A 83 -0.48 -1.53 13.15
N ARG A 84 -1.78 -1.26 13.00
CA ARG A 84 -2.75 -1.45 14.10
C ARG A 84 -3.36 -2.84 14.04
#